data_AF-A0A1H3DQ45-F1
#
_entry.id   AF-A0A1H3DQ45-F1
#
_cell.length_a   1.000
_cell.length_b   1.000
_cell.length_c   1.000
_cell.angle_alpha   90.00
_cell.angle_beta   90.00
_cell.angle_gamma   90.00
#
_symmetry.space_group_name_H-M   'P 1'
#
loop_
_entity.id
_entity.type
_entity.pdbx_description
1 polymer ?
#
loop_
_entity_poly.entity_id
_entity_poly.type
_entity_poly.pdbx_seq_one_letter_code
_entity_poly.pdbx_strand_id
1 'polypeptide(L)'
;MTDAATTSPAPMDIARQCAALHSRVFSRLITRHYNSRLADLGLRITQFTVLNAIKVSPPESIHQLAETLGMERTSLQRTVEMLINKGLVQSEPSGHKRSLGLTLTPQGEELYQQAVQRWQQAHEEFTRLVGQDNWDAVAGQLHQLSKQVKTTL
;
A
#
# COMPACT_ATOMS: atom_id res chain seq x y z
N MET A 1 -34.66 -35.11 -14.34
CA MET A 1 -34.43 -33.71 -13.93
C MET A 1 -34.02 -33.74 -12.48
N THR A 2 -32.72 -33.82 -12.22
CA THR A 2 -32.17 -33.86 -10.86
C THR A 2 -31.77 -32.43 -10.51
N ASP A 3 -32.50 -31.87 -9.56
CA ASP A 3 -32.32 -30.53 -9.02
C ASP A 3 -30.95 -30.45 -8.32
N ALA A 4 -30.06 -29.60 -8.84
CA ALA A 4 -28.76 -29.37 -8.23
C ALA A 4 -28.98 -28.54 -6.96
N ALA A 5 -29.08 -29.22 -5.82
CA ALA A 5 -29.16 -28.60 -4.51
C ALA A 5 -27.95 -27.68 -4.31
N THR A 6 -28.14 -26.39 -4.56
CA THR A 6 -27.16 -25.35 -4.31
C THR A 6 -27.12 -25.15 -2.79
N THR A 7 -26.30 -25.96 -2.12
CA THR A 7 -26.20 -25.90 -0.67
C THR A 7 -25.37 -24.67 -0.32
N SER A 8 -25.96 -23.69 0.37
CA SER A 8 -25.24 -22.50 0.84
C SER A 8 -24.02 -22.91 1.67
N PRO A 9 -22.87 -22.23 1.52
CA PRO A 9 -21.65 -22.61 2.22
C PRO A 9 -21.84 -22.54 3.74
N ALA A 10 -21.29 -23.51 4.47
CA ALA A 10 -21.35 -23.49 5.93
C ALA A 10 -20.49 -22.34 6.47
N PRO A 11 -20.77 -21.81 7.68
CA PRO A 11 -19.97 -20.72 8.26
C PRO A 11 -18.46 -21.00 8.32
N MET A 12 -18.06 -22.26 8.54
CA MET A 12 -16.65 -22.65 8.54
C MET A 12 -16.00 -22.61 7.16
N ASP A 13 -16.75 -22.88 6.09
CA ASP A 13 -16.23 -22.81 4.72
C ASP A 13 -15.96 -21.36 4.34
N ILE A 14 -16.87 -20.44 4.70
CA ILE A 14 -16.67 -19.00 4.53
C ILE A 14 -15.40 -18.55 5.26
N ALA A 15 -15.22 -18.96 6.53
CA ALA A 15 -14.02 -18.59 7.29
C ALA A 15 -12.71 -19.11 6.67
N ARG A 16 -12.74 -20.31 6.07
CA ARG A 16 -11.56 -20.94 5.47
C ARG A 16 -11.24 -20.47 4.06
N GLN A 17 -12.24 -20.05 3.29
CA GLN A 17 -12.09 -19.81 1.85
C GLN A 17 -12.29 -18.34 1.46
N CYS A 18 -12.80 -17.49 2.35
CA CYS A 18 -13.07 -16.08 2.03
C CYS A 18 -11.77 -15.29 1.77
N ALA A 19 -11.51 -15.00 0.50
CA ALA A 19 -10.34 -14.20 0.08
C ALA A 19 -10.28 -12.83 0.77
N ALA A 20 -11.44 -12.16 0.95
CA ALA A 20 -11.50 -10.86 1.61
C ALA A 20 -11.10 -10.92 3.10
N LEU A 21 -11.46 -11.99 3.81
CA LEU A 21 -11.09 -12.18 5.21
C LEU A 21 -9.58 -12.41 5.34
N HIS A 22 -9.04 -13.37 4.58
CA HIS A 22 -7.62 -13.69 4.60
C HIS A 22 -6.74 -12.50 4.21
N SER A 23 -7.10 -11.81 3.12
CA SER A 23 -6.40 -10.60 2.68
C SER A 23 -6.40 -9.52 3.77
N ARG A 24 -7.54 -9.29 4.43
CA ARG A 24 -7.65 -8.28 5.50
C ARG A 24 -6.83 -8.63 6.74
N VAL A 25 -6.84 -9.88 7.17
CA VAL A 25 -6.07 -10.33 8.34
C VAL A 25 -4.58 -10.21 8.05
N PHE A 26 -4.13 -10.73 6.91
CA PHE A 26 -2.73 -10.65 6.48
C PHE A 26 -2.27 -9.19 6.36
N SER A 27 -3.02 -8.36 5.62
CA SER A 27 -2.76 -6.92 5.47
C SER A 27 -2.62 -6.20 6.81
N ARG A 28 -3.51 -6.47 7.78
CA ARG A 28 -3.42 -5.87 9.12
C ARG A 28 -2.17 -6.29 9.89
N LEU A 29 -1.81 -7.57 9.84
CA LEU A 29 -0.63 -8.10 10.53
C LEU A 29 0.65 -7.50 9.97
N ILE A 30 0.84 -7.53 8.65
CA ILE A 30 2.02 -6.94 8.02
C ILE A 30 2.06 -5.43 8.24
N THR A 31 0.93 -4.73 8.10
CA THR A 31 0.87 -3.27 8.32
C THR A 31 1.31 -2.90 9.73
N ARG A 32 0.90 -3.67 10.75
CA ARG A 32 1.36 -3.43 12.13
C ARG A 32 2.87 -3.63 12.28
N HIS A 33 3.43 -4.66 11.64
CA HIS A 33 4.86 -4.93 11.65
C HIS A 33 5.66 -3.77 11.04
N TYR A 34 5.33 -3.34 9.83
CA TYR A 34 6.03 -2.21 9.20
C TYR A 34 5.83 -0.90 9.97
N ASN A 35 4.63 -0.66 10.51
CA ASN A 35 4.36 0.53 11.32
C ASN A 35 5.19 0.56 12.61
N SER A 36 5.45 -0.58 13.25
CA SER A 36 6.24 -0.60 14.49
C SER A 36 7.68 -0.16 14.25
N ARG A 37 8.25 -0.49 13.09
CA ARG A 37 9.61 -0.10 12.68
C ARG A 37 9.73 1.33 12.20
N LEU A 38 8.64 1.93 11.73
CA LEU A 38 8.59 3.33 11.28
C LEU A 38 8.14 4.32 12.38
N ALA A 39 7.75 3.80 13.54
CA ALA A 39 7.15 4.59 14.62
C ALA A 39 8.10 5.63 15.21
N ASP A 40 9.40 5.33 15.28
CA ASP A 40 10.44 6.25 15.76
C ASP A 40 10.59 7.49 14.87
N LEU A 41 10.31 7.34 13.57
CA LEU A 41 10.28 8.43 12.59
C LEU A 41 8.93 9.17 12.55
N GLY A 42 7.96 8.78 13.39
CA GLY A 42 6.61 9.34 13.36
C GLY A 42 5.87 9.06 12.04
N LEU A 43 6.24 7.97 11.35
CA LEU A 43 5.67 7.57 10.06
C LEU A 43 4.85 6.28 10.18
N ARG A 44 3.86 6.16 9.31
CA ARG A 44 3.16 4.90 9.02
C ARG A 44 3.60 4.36 7.66
N ILE A 45 3.48 3.06 7.45
CA ILE A 45 3.81 2.39 6.19
C ILE A 45 3.04 3.01 5.00
N THR A 46 1.78 3.39 5.19
CA THR A 46 0.98 4.09 4.16
C THR A 46 1.55 5.46 3.79
N GLN A 47 2.12 6.19 4.75
CA GLN A 47 2.78 7.47 4.47
C GLN A 47 4.10 7.24 3.74
N PHE A 48 4.87 6.22 4.17
CA PHE A 48 6.10 5.81 3.49
C PHE A 48 5.84 5.40 2.03
N THR A 49 4.81 4.59 1.75
CA THR A 49 4.50 4.18 0.36
C THR A 49 4.08 5.35 -0.52
N VAL A 50 3.40 6.37 0.05
CA VAL A 50 3.10 7.63 -0.66
C VAL A 50 4.38 8.41 -0.98
N LEU A 51 5.28 8.59 0.00
CA LEU A 51 6.58 9.24 -0.23
C LEU A 51 7.39 8.51 -1.31
N ASN A 52 7.44 7.19 -1.23
CA ASN A 52 8.11 6.34 -2.21
C ASN A 52 7.52 6.51 -3.61
N ALA A 53 6.19 6.52 -3.74
CA ALA A 53 5.53 6.70 -5.03
C ALA A 53 5.82 8.08 -5.64
N ILE A 54 5.76 9.15 -4.83
CA ILE A 54 6.12 10.51 -5.28
C ILE A 54 7.58 10.56 -5.76
N LYS A 55 8.50 9.89 -5.05
CA LYS A 55 9.93 9.86 -5.41
C LYS A 55 10.22 9.06 -6.68
N VAL A 56 9.58 7.91 -6.86
CA VAL A 56 9.80 7.03 -8.03
C VAL A 56 9.24 7.66 -9.30
N SER A 57 8.02 8.15 -9.23
CA SER A 57 7.34 8.78 -10.37
C SER A 57 6.31 9.75 -9.83
N PRO A 58 6.62 11.07 -9.79
CA PRO A 58 5.69 12.09 -9.36
C PRO A 58 4.33 11.93 -10.06
N PRO A 59 3.23 11.79 -9.32
CA PRO A 59 1.93 11.52 -9.91
C PRO A 59 1.37 12.78 -10.58
N GLU A 60 0.69 12.59 -11.71
CA GLU A 60 -0.02 13.68 -12.36
C GLU A 60 -1.25 14.07 -11.54
N SER A 61 -1.93 13.13 -10.88
CA SER A 61 -3.15 13.42 -10.10
C SER A 61 -3.32 12.54 -8.86
N ILE A 62 -4.17 12.98 -7.92
CA ILE A 62 -4.52 12.15 -6.73
C ILE A 62 -5.21 10.87 -7.17
N HIS A 63 -6.00 10.92 -8.24
CA HIS A 63 -6.66 9.75 -8.80
C HIS A 63 -5.63 8.71 -9.29
N GLN A 64 -4.65 9.14 -10.09
CA GLN A 64 -3.59 8.24 -10.56
C GLN A 64 -2.81 7.64 -9.39
N LEU A 65 -2.44 8.45 -8.41
CA LEU A 65 -1.71 7.95 -7.23
C LEU A 65 -2.58 6.96 -6.41
N ALA A 66 -3.88 7.22 -6.28
CA ALA A 66 -4.83 6.33 -5.60
C ALA A 66 -4.89 4.97 -6.29
N GLU A 67 -5.01 4.98 -7.63
CA GLU A 67 -5.02 3.79 -8.47
C GLU A 67 -3.73 2.98 -8.38
N THR A 68 -2.57 3.66 -8.31
CA THR A 68 -1.25 3.02 -8.16
C THR A 68 -1.10 2.37 -6.79
N LEU A 69 -1.60 3.01 -5.74
CA LEU A 69 -1.45 2.53 -4.36
C LEU A 69 -2.60 1.63 -3.87
N GLY A 70 -3.65 1.46 -4.68
CA GLY A 70 -4.86 0.73 -4.28
C GLY A 70 -5.57 1.38 -3.08
N MET A 71 -5.55 2.72 -3.02
CA MET A 71 -6.12 3.50 -1.92
C MET A 71 -7.38 4.25 -2.35
N GLU A 72 -8.35 4.37 -1.45
CA GLU A 72 -9.48 5.27 -1.65
C GLU A 72 -9.01 6.72 -1.81
N ARG A 73 -9.54 7.40 -2.83
CA ARG A 73 -9.10 8.76 -3.23
C ARG A 73 -9.11 9.75 -2.06
N THR A 74 -10.17 9.73 -1.24
CA THR A 74 -10.30 10.63 -0.07
C THR A 74 -9.30 10.31 1.04
N SER A 75 -8.97 9.03 1.22
CA SER A 75 -7.96 8.59 2.19
C SER A 75 -6.55 8.98 1.75
N LEU A 76 -6.27 8.84 0.45
CA LEU A 76 -5.00 9.27 -0.12
C LEU A 76 -4.84 10.79 -0.03
N GLN A 77 -5.87 11.56 -0.40
CA GLN A 77 -5.83 13.02 -0.31
C GLN A 77 -5.47 13.49 1.10
N ARG A 78 -6.15 12.97 2.13
CA ARG A 78 -5.81 13.26 3.53
C ARG A 78 -4.39 12.86 3.89
N THR A 79 -3.88 11.76 3.33
CA THR A 79 -2.50 11.32 3.56
C THR A 79 -1.49 12.30 2.98
N VAL A 80 -1.73 12.77 1.76
CA VAL A 80 -0.89 13.79 1.11
C VAL A 80 -0.94 15.10 1.89
N GLU A 81 -2.13 15.58 2.28
CA GLU A 81 -2.29 16.79 3.09
C GLU A 81 -1.53 16.68 4.42
N MET A 82 -1.56 15.52 5.09
CA MET A 82 -0.76 15.28 6.31
C MET A 82 0.75 15.37 6.04
N LEU A 83 1.24 14.86 4.92
CA LEU A 83 2.66 14.92 4.57
C LEU A 83 3.11 16.34 4.23
N ILE A 84 2.24 17.12 3.58
CA ILE A 84 2.47 18.55 3.32
C ILE A 84 2.51 19.34 4.63
N ASN A 85 1.54 19.11 5.52
CA ASN A 85 1.49 19.79 6.82
C ASN A 85 2.68 19.45 7.73
N LYS A 86 3.29 18.27 7.54
CA LYS A 86 4.55 17.87 8.21
C LYS A 86 5.80 18.47 7.56
N GLY A 87 5.67 19.21 6.47
CA GLY A 87 6.80 19.78 5.71
C GLY A 87 7.60 18.75 4.92
N LEU A 88 7.08 17.54 4.71
CA LEU A 88 7.78 16.44 4.03
C LEU A 88 7.55 16.42 2.52
N VAL A 89 6.41 16.95 2.09
CA VAL A 89 6.02 17.05 0.67
C VAL A 89 5.64 18.50 0.39
N GLN A 90 5.95 18.98 -0.79
CA GLN A 90 5.45 20.24 -1.33
C GLN A 90 4.67 19.97 -2.62
N SER A 91 3.75 20.88 -2.96
CA SER A 91 2.92 20.80 -4.16
C SER A 91 3.14 22.06 -4.99
N GLU A 92 3.81 21.91 -6.12
CA GLU A 92 4.10 23.00 -7.07
C GLU A 92 3.66 22.57 -8.48
N PRO A 93 2.39 22.82 -8.86
CA PRO A 93 1.88 22.45 -10.17
C PRO A 93 2.69 23.09 -11.31
N SER A 94 3.40 22.27 -12.09
CA SER A 94 4.22 22.75 -13.21
C SER A 94 3.45 22.76 -14.53
N GLY A 95 3.09 23.93 -15.06
CA GLY A 95 2.75 24.21 -16.47
C GLY A 95 1.51 23.53 -17.10
N HIS A 96 1.17 22.32 -16.69
CA HIS A 96 -0.02 21.58 -17.09
C HIS A 96 -1.05 21.68 -15.97
N LYS A 97 -2.23 22.22 -16.27
CA LYS A 97 -3.37 22.45 -15.34
C LYS A 97 -3.85 21.22 -14.55
N ARG A 98 -3.28 20.03 -14.78
CA ARG A 98 -3.67 18.76 -14.15
C ARG A 98 -2.61 18.15 -13.24
N SER A 99 -1.35 18.60 -13.26
CA SER A 99 -0.29 18.03 -12.42
C SER A 99 -0.42 18.47 -10.96
N LEU A 100 -0.33 17.54 -10.00
CA LEU A 100 -0.24 17.87 -8.59
C LEU A 100 1.08 18.54 -8.21
N GLY A 101 2.14 18.35 -9.00
CA GLY A 101 3.47 18.86 -8.70
C GLY A 101 4.00 18.40 -7.33
N LEU A 102 3.65 17.18 -6.89
CA LEU A 102 4.15 16.66 -5.62
C LEU A 102 5.63 16.35 -5.73
N THR A 103 6.42 16.90 -4.81
CA THR A 103 7.84 16.59 -4.64
C THR A 103 8.16 16.47 -3.16
N LEU A 104 9.18 15.69 -2.82
CA LEU A 104 9.71 15.68 -1.45
C LEU A 104 10.46 16.99 -1.22
N THR A 105 10.29 17.58 -0.04
CA THR A 105 11.14 18.69 0.41
C THR A 105 12.52 18.17 0.80
N PRO A 106 13.53 19.02 1.07
CA PRO A 106 14.81 18.57 1.62
C PRO A 106 14.65 17.79 2.94
N GLN A 107 13.76 18.23 3.83
CA GLN A 107 13.41 17.52 5.06
C GLN A 107 12.73 16.17 4.77
N GLY A 108 11.83 16.14 3.76
CA GLY A 108 11.17 14.93 3.31
C GLY A 108 12.15 13.90 2.76
N GLU A 109 13.16 14.34 2.02
CA GLU A 109 14.21 13.48 1.47
C GLU A 109 15.05 12.87 2.58
N GLU A 110 15.49 13.66 3.57
CA GLU A 110 16.24 13.16 4.72
C GLU A 110 15.44 12.12 5.52
N LEU A 111 14.17 12.41 5.82
CA LEU A 111 13.28 11.47 6.52
C LEU A 111 13.05 10.20 5.68
N TYR A 112 12.89 10.33 4.37
CA TYR A 112 12.69 9.20 3.47
C TYR A 112 13.89 8.25 3.50
N GLN A 113 15.13 8.77 3.47
CA GLN A 113 16.33 7.92 3.57
C GLN A 113 16.38 7.13 4.88
N GLN A 114 16.03 7.77 6.01
CA GLN A 114 15.90 7.07 7.30
C GLN A 114 14.79 6.01 7.26
N ALA A 115 13.65 6.33 6.65
CA ALA A 115 12.52 5.43 6.54
C ALA A 115 12.82 4.21 5.65
N VAL A 116 13.63 4.37 4.59
CA VAL A 116 14.11 3.25 3.76
C VAL A 116 14.90 2.25 4.62
N GLN A 117 15.76 2.71 5.51
CA GLN A 117 16.52 1.82 6.41
C GLN A 117 15.58 1.05 7.36
N ARG A 118 14.56 1.72 7.92
CA ARG A 118 13.55 1.08 8.79
C ARG A 118 12.66 0.10 8.03
N TRP A 119 12.28 0.45 6.81
CA TRP A 119 11.53 -0.41 5.92
C TRP A 119 12.34 -1.67 5.57
N GLN A 120 13.62 -1.52 5.25
CA GLN A 120 14.51 -2.64 4.92
C GLN A 120 14.61 -3.62 6.10
N GLN A 121 14.81 -3.12 7.32
CA GLN A 121 14.80 -3.95 8.53
C GLN A 121 13.47 -4.69 8.72
N ALA A 122 12.34 -3.99 8.58
CA ALA A 122 11.02 -4.61 8.68
C ALA A 122 10.83 -5.69 7.61
N HIS A 123 11.28 -5.43 6.38
CA HIS A 123 11.16 -6.34 5.26
C HIS A 123 12.00 -7.59 5.45
N GLU A 124 13.26 -7.46 5.87
CA GLU A 124 14.15 -8.58 6.17
C GLU A 124 13.64 -9.46 7.32
N GLU A 125 13.09 -8.86 8.37
CA GLU A 125 12.45 -9.60 9.46
C GLU A 125 11.25 -10.40 8.96
N PHE A 126 10.44 -9.79 8.10
CA PHE A 126 9.27 -10.42 7.51
C PHE A 126 9.67 -11.55 6.56
N THR A 127 10.59 -11.33 5.62
CA THR A 127 11.01 -12.35 4.65
C THR A 127 11.81 -13.47 5.29
N ARG A 128 12.51 -13.22 6.41
CA ARG A 128 13.10 -14.29 7.24
C ARG A 128 12.05 -15.19 7.88
N LEU A 129 10.90 -14.63 8.29
CA LEU A 129 9.81 -15.39 8.89
C LEU A 129 9.06 -16.24 7.85
N VAL A 130 8.75 -15.68 6.68
CA VAL A 130 7.91 -16.34 5.67
C VAL A 130 8.69 -17.03 4.56
N GLY A 131 10.01 -16.81 4.48
CA GLY A 131 10.88 -17.23 3.39
C GLY A 131 10.88 -16.24 2.23
N GLN A 132 12.07 -15.82 1.76
CA GLN A 132 12.22 -14.86 0.66
C GLN A 132 11.59 -15.40 -0.64
N ASP A 133 11.97 -16.60 -1.08
CA ASP A 133 11.43 -17.20 -2.31
C ASP A 133 9.92 -17.41 -2.25
N ASN A 134 9.41 -17.77 -1.06
CA ASN A 134 7.97 -17.92 -0.83
C ASN A 134 7.25 -16.56 -0.92
N TRP A 135 7.82 -15.51 -0.33
CA TRP A 135 7.26 -14.17 -0.46
C TRP A 135 7.30 -13.67 -1.90
N ASP A 136 8.38 -13.88 -2.63
CA ASP A 136 8.50 -13.44 -4.03
C ASP A 136 7.45 -14.14 -4.92
N ALA A 137 7.22 -15.44 -4.70
CA ALA A 137 6.15 -16.17 -5.37
C ALA A 137 4.76 -15.60 -5.01
N VAL A 138 4.48 -15.36 -3.73
CA VAL A 138 3.22 -14.77 -3.26
C VAL A 138 3.02 -13.36 -3.81
N ALA A 139 4.05 -12.52 -3.81
CA ALA A 139 3.99 -11.15 -4.32
C ALA A 139 3.69 -11.14 -5.83
N GLY A 140 4.31 -12.04 -6.60
CA GLY A 140 4.00 -12.24 -8.01
C GLY A 140 2.54 -12.66 -8.24
N GLN A 141 2.04 -13.63 -7.46
CA GLN A 141 0.65 -14.08 -7.53
C GLN A 141 -0.34 -12.97 -7.14
N LEU A 142 -0.06 -12.23 -6.06
CA LEU A 142 -0.89 -11.10 -5.64
C LEU A 142 -0.96 -10.03 -6.73
N HIS A 143 0.16 -9.67 -7.34
CA HIS A 143 0.18 -8.71 -8.45
C HIS A 143 -0.70 -9.17 -9.63
N GLN A 144 -0.57 -10.43 -10.04
CA GLN A 144 -1.38 -11.01 -11.11
C GLN A 144 -2.87 -11.02 -10.77
N LEU A 145 -3.24 -11.50 -9.58
CA LEU A 145 -4.63 -11.57 -9.12
C LEU A 145 -5.25 -10.18 -8.97
N SER A 146 -4.52 -9.20 -8.43
CA SER A 146 -4.98 -7.82 -8.32
C SER A 146 -5.28 -7.21 -9.70
N LYS A 147 -4.45 -7.50 -10.71
CA LYS A 147 -4.71 -7.06 -12.09
C LYS A 147 -5.99 -7.69 -12.65
N GLN A 148 -6.18 -9.00 -12.46
CA GLN A 148 -7.39 -9.71 -12.92
C GLN A 148 -8.65 -9.14 -12.24
N VAL A 149 -8.63 -8.99 -10.92
CA VAL A 149 -9.75 -8.41 -10.16
C VAL A 149 -10.09 -7.01 -10.66
N LYS A 150 -9.08 -6.14 -10.82
CA LYS A 150 -9.27 -4.76 -11.30
C LYS A 150 -9.86 -4.66 -12.71
N THR A 151 -9.60 -5.65 -13.57
CA THR A 151 -10.16 -5.67 -14.93
C THR A 151 -11.55 -6.27 -15.01
N THR A 152 -11.99 -6.99 -13.99
CA THR A 152 -13.23 -7.80 -14.03
C THR A 152 -14.32 -7.27 -13.10
N LEU A 153 -13.94 -6.75 -11.94
CA LEU A 153 -14.85 -6.12 -10.95
C LEU A 153 -14.72 -4.59 -11.04
#